data_AF-A0A327JL86-F1
#
_entry.id   AF-A0A327JL86-F1
#
_cell.length_a   1.000
_cell.length_b   1.000
_cell.length_c   1.000
_cell.angle_alpha   90.00
_cell.angle_beta   90.00
_cell.angle_gamma   90.00
#
_symmetry.space_group_name_H-M   'P 1'
#
loop_
_entity.id
_entity.type
_entity.pdbx_description
1 polymer ?
#
loop_
_entity_poly.entity_id
_entity_poly.type
_entity_poly.pdbx_seq_one_letter_code
_entity_poly.pdbx_strand_id
1 'polypeptide(L)'
;MLLRPNAMLAAPVLVAYALWPARFEPKRLLLLYIPTGVALFVVLQLVYYGALGAKREFPQHSLAVFDLGGITRFSGEVRLPGDWTPAERHRLLTDCYDPYLWDAYWYGRPCAFVMERLEKRDGVFGTPALAAAWRAAILAHPLAWLRHRLAFATQFLVEPNFTIWVLDLDDKSRLALPDDPAFGAMLAVHDVLKPTPLFRAGVWLIACLLVAGFAWRYRGTPCGAFALVVPGSAIVYVASFALIGVAADFRYAWWAVPAALTGAAALLAASRPSLAVSSAG
;
A
#
# COMPACT_ATOMS: atom_id res chain seq x y z
N MET A 1 12.74 6.82 -1.59
CA MET A 1 11.45 7.46 -1.23
C MET A 1 11.05 6.98 0.17
N LEU A 2 11.24 7.81 1.22
CA LEU A 2 11.07 7.42 2.62
C LEU A 2 9.58 7.33 3.05
N LEU A 3 8.68 8.05 2.37
CA LEU A 3 7.24 8.02 2.64
C LEU A 3 6.46 7.64 1.37
N ARG A 4 5.67 6.57 1.46
CA ARG A 4 4.75 6.16 0.39
C ARG A 4 3.54 7.10 0.35
N PRO A 5 2.92 7.36 -0.82
CA PRO A 5 1.77 8.27 -0.91
C PRO A 5 0.60 7.82 -0.02
N ASN A 6 0.42 6.51 0.14
CA ASN A 6 -0.57 5.89 1.02
C ASN A 6 -0.47 6.38 2.48
N ALA A 7 0.75 6.63 2.97
CA ALA A 7 0.97 7.11 4.33
C ALA A 7 0.47 8.54 4.53
N MET A 8 0.42 9.35 3.46
CA MET A 8 -0.11 10.71 3.52
C MET A 8 -1.62 10.75 3.80
N LEU A 9 -2.34 9.68 3.44
CA LEU A 9 -3.77 9.53 3.72
C LEU A 9 -4.02 9.05 5.16
N ALA A 10 -3.10 8.25 5.71
CA ALA A 10 -3.25 7.67 7.04
C ALA A 10 -2.71 8.57 8.16
N ALA A 11 -1.61 9.28 7.92
CA ALA A 11 -0.94 10.11 8.91
C ALA A 11 -1.84 11.20 9.53
N PRO A 12 -2.74 11.89 8.79
CA PRO A 12 -3.66 12.85 9.40
C PRO A 12 -4.52 12.26 10.53
N VAL A 13 -4.87 10.98 10.46
CA VAL A 13 -5.62 10.28 11.52
C VAL A 13 -4.79 10.21 12.81
N LEU A 14 -3.51 9.85 12.69
CA LEU A 14 -2.59 9.75 13.82
C LEU A 14 -2.23 11.12 14.39
N VAL A 15 -2.03 12.13 13.55
CA VAL A 15 -1.74 13.51 13.98
C VAL A 15 -2.91 14.09 14.77
N ALA A 16 -4.15 13.92 14.29
CA ALA A 16 -5.33 14.38 15.02
C ALA A 16 -5.43 13.73 16.41
N TYR A 17 -5.03 12.46 16.54
CA TYR A 17 -4.96 11.79 17.83
C TYR A 17 -3.82 12.27 18.71
N ALA A 18 -2.63 12.47 18.16
CA ALA A 18 -1.48 12.99 18.92
C ALA A 18 -1.77 14.36 19.55
N LEU A 19 -2.59 15.19 18.89
CA LEU A 19 -3.04 16.47 19.43
C LEU A 19 -4.10 16.34 20.53
N TRP A 20 -4.94 15.29 20.50
CA TRP A 20 -5.99 15.05 21.49
C TRP A 20 -6.14 13.56 21.85
N PRO A 21 -5.20 13.00 22.63
CA PRO A 21 -5.17 11.56 22.89
C PRO A 21 -6.26 11.10 23.88
N ALA A 22 -6.86 12.03 24.63
CA ALA A 22 -7.76 11.73 25.74
C ALA A 22 -9.10 11.11 25.30
N ARG A 23 -9.60 11.50 24.12
CA ARG A 23 -10.85 10.99 23.54
C ARG A 23 -10.88 11.21 22.04
N PHE A 24 -11.57 10.35 21.33
CA PHE A 24 -11.77 10.50 19.90
C PHE A 24 -13.02 11.34 19.59
N GLU A 25 -12.82 12.40 18.83
CA GLU A 25 -13.88 13.29 18.34
C GLU A 25 -13.85 13.36 16.80
N PRO A 26 -14.87 12.81 16.10
CA PRO A 26 -14.93 12.84 14.64
C PRO A 26 -14.84 14.24 14.03
N LYS A 27 -15.42 15.25 14.71
CA LYS A 27 -15.40 16.65 14.27
C LYS A 27 -13.97 17.19 14.19
N ARG A 28 -13.11 16.88 15.17
CA ARG A 28 -11.71 17.32 15.21
C ARG A 28 -10.90 16.63 14.11
N LEU A 29 -11.11 15.33 13.94
CA LEU A 29 -10.48 14.58 12.86
C LEU A 29 -10.84 15.19 11.50
N LEU A 30 -12.13 15.41 11.23
CA LEU A 30 -12.60 15.97 9.96
C LEU A 30 -12.01 17.37 9.71
N LEU A 31 -11.98 18.22 10.73
CA LEU A 31 -11.43 19.57 10.65
C LEU A 31 -9.94 19.56 10.32
N LEU A 32 -9.17 18.64 10.92
CA LEU A 32 -7.72 18.59 10.74
C LEU A 32 -7.26 17.75 9.55
N TYR A 33 -8.09 16.88 9.00
CA TYR A 33 -7.67 15.89 8.02
C TYR A 33 -7.01 16.53 6.79
N ILE A 34 -7.70 17.48 6.16
CA ILE A 34 -7.21 18.17 4.95
C ILE A 34 -6.04 19.11 5.26
N PRO A 35 -6.10 20.02 6.27
CA PRO A 35 -4.96 20.88 6.60
C PRO A 35 -3.69 20.10 6.93
N THR A 36 -3.82 19.00 7.67
CA THR A 36 -2.69 18.15 8.03
C THR A 36 -2.13 17.44 6.79
N GLY A 37 -3.00 16.91 5.91
CA GLY A 37 -2.56 16.31 4.65
C GLY A 37 -1.79 17.28 3.77
N VAL A 38 -2.26 18.53 3.65
CA VAL A 38 -1.56 19.60 2.91
C VAL A 38 -0.23 19.95 3.57
N ALA A 39 -0.19 20.12 4.89
CA ALA A 39 1.03 20.42 5.62
C ALA A 39 2.08 19.30 5.44
N LEU A 40 1.68 18.04 5.56
CA LEU A 40 2.56 16.88 5.34
C LEU A 40 3.07 16.84 3.89
N PHE A 41 2.22 17.15 2.91
CA PHE A 41 2.64 17.26 1.51
C PHE A 41 3.70 18.35 1.32
N VAL A 42 3.47 19.55 1.85
CA VAL A 42 4.43 20.66 1.77
C VAL A 42 5.76 20.31 2.43
N VAL A 43 5.72 19.72 3.64
CA VAL A 43 6.93 19.27 4.35
C VAL A 43 7.71 18.25 3.51
N LEU A 44 7.03 17.26 2.91
CA LEU A 44 7.69 16.30 2.03
C LEU A 44 8.34 16.97 0.82
N GLN A 45 7.66 17.93 0.18
CA GLN A 45 8.22 18.66 -0.96
C GLN A 45 9.49 19.43 -0.56
N LEU A 46 9.44 20.17 0.54
CA LEU A 46 10.56 20.98 1.02
C LEU A 46 11.74 20.12 1.47
N VAL A 47 11.48 19.04 2.21
CA VAL A 47 12.55 18.17 2.72
C VAL A 47 13.17 17.36 1.58
N TYR A 48 12.37 16.73 0.71
CA TYR A 48 12.93 15.84 -0.31
C TYR A 48 13.59 16.62 -1.43
N TYR A 49 12.89 17.60 -2.00
CA TYR A 49 13.36 18.30 -3.19
C TYR A 49 14.17 19.56 -2.86
N GLY A 50 13.97 20.13 -1.67
CA GLY A 50 14.78 21.25 -1.18
C GLY A 50 16.02 20.77 -0.44
N ALA A 51 15.84 20.23 0.77
CA ALA A 51 16.96 19.92 1.67
C ALA A 51 17.81 18.73 1.23
N LEU A 52 17.17 17.65 0.74
CA LEU A 52 17.86 16.41 0.36
C LEU A 52 18.25 16.37 -1.13
N GLY A 53 17.83 17.35 -1.93
CA GLY A 53 18.12 17.39 -3.37
C GLY A 53 17.69 16.13 -4.13
N ALA A 54 16.64 15.44 -3.67
CA ALA A 54 16.23 14.16 -4.24
C ALA A 54 15.78 14.33 -5.70
N LYS A 55 16.28 13.45 -6.58
CA LYS A 55 15.86 13.45 -7.99
C LYS A 55 14.41 12.99 -8.14
N ARG A 56 13.67 13.63 -9.05
CA ARG A 56 12.29 13.25 -9.39
C ARG A 56 12.31 12.03 -10.31
N GLU A 57 11.99 10.87 -9.74
CA GLU A 57 11.91 9.59 -10.45
C GLU A 57 10.46 9.19 -10.82
N PHE A 58 9.56 10.18 -10.85
CA PHE A 58 8.14 10.04 -11.26
C PHE A 58 7.44 8.74 -10.80
N PRO A 59 7.46 8.38 -9.50
CA PRO A 59 6.89 7.12 -9.02
C PRO A 59 5.38 6.99 -9.25
N GLN A 60 4.68 8.09 -9.52
CA GLN A 60 3.26 8.05 -9.91
C GLN A 60 3.04 7.56 -11.35
N HIS A 61 4.07 7.56 -12.21
CA HIS A 61 3.95 7.03 -13.57
C HIS A 61 4.00 5.51 -13.62
N SER A 62 4.53 4.84 -12.59
CA SER A 62 4.36 3.40 -12.45
C SER A 62 2.89 3.02 -12.30
N LEU A 63 2.11 3.80 -11.53
CA LEU A 63 0.66 3.64 -11.39
C LEU A 63 -0.06 3.78 -12.73
N ALA A 64 0.33 4.78 -13.52
CA ALA A 64 -0.23 4.99 -14.85
C ALA A 64 0.05 3.81 -15.78
N VAL A 65 1.30 3.31 -15.83
CA VAL A 65 1.66 2.13 -16.63
C VAL A 65 0.90 0.89 -16.16
N PHE A 66 0.80 0.69 -14.84
CA PHE A 66 0.09 -0.45 -14.26
C PHE A 66 -1.39 -0.46 -14.66
N ASP A 67 -2.07 0.68 -14.52
CA ASP A 67 -3.46 0.83 -14.89
C ASP A 67 -3.69 0.69 -16.39
N LEU A 68 -2.81 1.26 -17.22
CA LEU A 68 -2.89 1.12 -18.68
C LEU A 68 -2.71 -0.34 -19.09
N GLY A 69 -1.84 -1.08 -18.41
CA GLY A 69 -1.68 -2.52 -18.57
C GLY A 69 -2.95 -3.29 -18.19
N GLY A 70 -3.54 -3.00 -17.03
CA GLY A 70 -4.79 -3.59 -16.59
C GLY A 70 -5.98 -3.28 -17.50
N ILE A 71 -6.14 -2.02 -17.89
CA ILE A 71 -7.16 -1.62 -18.86
C ILE A 71 -6.93 -2.35 -20.18
N THR A 72 -5.69 -2.47 -20.65
CA THR A 72 -5.37 -3.22 -21.88
C THR A 72 -5.84 -4.67 -21.79
N ARG A 73 -5.55 -5.35 -20.67
CA ARG A 73 -5.96 -6.74 -20.45
C ARG A 73 -7.47 -6.93 -20.42
N PHE A 74 -8.20 -6.04 -19.75
CA PHE A 74 -9.64 -6.21 -19.49
C PHE A 74 -10.55 -5.56 -20.55
N SER A 75 -10.07 -4.57 -21.29
CA SER A 75 -10.81 -3.98 -22.42
C SER A 75 -10.58 -4.72 -23.74
N GLY A 76 -9.47 -5.45 -23.88
CA GLY A 76 -9.07 -6.05 -25.15
C GLY A 76 -8.44 -5.06 -26.12
N GLU A 77 -8.21 -3.81 -25.70
CA GLU A 77 -7.61 -2.75 -26.52
C GLU A 77 -6.30 -2.26 -25.91
N VAL A 78 -5.23 -2.21 -26.70
CA VAL A 78 -3.94 -1.69 -26.22
C VAL A 78 -4.05 -0.19 -25.95
N ARG A 79 -3.90 0.19 -24.67
CA ARG A 79 -3.96 1.58 -24.18
C ARG A 79 -2.61 2.17 -23.78
N LEU A 80 -1.55 1.36 -23.74
CA LEU A 80 -0.19 1.84 -23.54
C LEU A 80 0.24 2.69 -24.75
N PRO A 81 0.81 3.90 -24.53
CA PRO A 81 1.25 4.75 -25.63
C PRO A 81 2.44 4.13 -26.36
N GLY A 82 2.48 4.29 -27.69
CA GLY A 82 3.55 3.80 -28.55
C GLY A 82 3.04 2.92 -29.70
N ASP A 83 3.89 2.78 -30.72
CA ASP A 83 3.59 1.99 -31.93
C ASP A 83 4.01 0.53 -31.77
N TRP A 84 3.13 -0.26 -31.17
CA TRP A 84 3.35 -1.67 -30.87
C TRP A 84 3.20 -2.55 -32.13
N THR A 85 4.19 -3.41 -32.37
CA THR A 85 4.12 -4.46 -33.41
C THR A 85 2.97 -5.43 -33.13
N PRO A 86 2.48 -6.18 -34.13
CA PRO A 86 1.42 -7.17 -33.91
C PRO A 86 1.74 -8.20 -32.81
N ALA A 87 3.01 -8.64 -32.73
CA ALA A 87 3.46 -9.58 -31.71
C ALA A 87 3.47 -8.95 -30.30
N GLU A 88 3.96 -7.72 -30.15
CA GLU A 88 3.92 -6.98 -28.89
C GLU A 88 2.47 -6.72 -28.45
N ARG A 89 1.59 -6.30 -29.37
CA ARG A 89 0.16 -6.09 -29.10
C ARG A 89 -0.50 -7.35 -28.56
N HIS A 90 -0.23 -8.50 -29.17
CA HIS A 90 -0.75 -9.77 -28.70
C HIS A 90 -0.32 -10.06 -27.25
N ARG A 91 0.99 -9.94 -26.97
CA ARG A 91 1.52 -10.16 -25.61
C ARG A 91 0.96 -9.18 -24.57
N LEU A 92 0.77 -7.92 -24.93
CA LEU A 92 0.16 -6.91 -24.05
C LEU A 92 -1.27 -7.29 -23.64
N LEU A 93 -2.01 -7.94 -24.54
CA LEU A 93 -3.38 -8.37 -24.32
C LEU A 93 -3.47 -9.70 -23.56
N THR A 94 -2.46 -10.56 -23.64
CA THR A 94 -2.51 -11.92 -23.08
C THR A 94 -1.58 -12.13 -21.89
N ASP A 95 -0.29 -11.88 -22.07
CA ASP A 95 0.79 -12.42 -21.22
C ASP A 95 1.34 -11.41 -20.23
N CYS A 96 1.37 -10.13 -20.59
CA CYS A 96 2.12 -9.13 -19.84
C CYS A 96 1.43 -8.55 -18.62
N TYR A 97 0.13 -8.82 -18.46
CA TYR A 97 -0.61 -8.34 -17.31
C TYR A 97 -0.42 -9.27 -16.11
N ASP A 98 0.07 -8.70 -15.02
CA ASP A 98 0.18 -9.36 -13.73
C ASP A 98 -0.45 -8.47 -12.63
N PRO A 99 -1.52 -8.89 -11.93
CA PRO A 99 -2.10 -8.12 -10.84
C PRO A 99 -1.19 -8.02 -9.60
N TYR A 100 -0.08 -8.77 -9.53
CA TYR A 100 0.81 -8.81 -8.38
C TYR A 100 1.80 -7.63 -8.36
N LEU A 101 2.39 -7.26 -9.49
CA LEU A 101 3.31 -6.12 -9.58
C LEU A 101 3.30 -5.44 -10.94
N TRP A 102 3.41 -4.10 -10.94
CA TRP A 102 3.60 -3.32 -12.16
C TRP A 102 4.98 -3.55 -12.82
N ASP A 103 5.98 -3.93 -12.02
CA ASP A 103 7.38 -4.11 -12.45
C ASP A 103 7.55 -5.30 -13.43
N ALA A 104 6.50 -6.09 -13.68
CA ALA A 104 6.46 -7.04 -14.78
C ALA A 104 6.73 -6.38 -16.14
N TYR A 105 6.31 -5.12 -16.32
CA TYR A 105 6.62 -4.32 -17.52
C TYR A 105 8.05 -3.81 -17.58
N TRP A 106 8.75 -3.79 -16.44
CA TRP A 106 10.11 -3.27 -16.33
C TRP A 106 11.16 -4.36 -16.40
N TYR A 107 11.01 -5.40 -15.57
CA TYR A 107 11.98 -6.47 -15.41
C TYR A 107 11.43 -7.85 -15.82
N GLY A 108 10.11 -7.98 -15.96
CA GLY A 108 9.48 -9.24 -16.34
C GLY A 108 9.79 -9.60 -17.78
N ARG A 109 10.41 -10.75 -18.03
CA ARG A 109 10.52 -11.31 -19.39
C ARG A 109 9.27 -12.13 -19.69
N PRO A 110 8.67 -12.01 -20.89
CA PRO A 110 9.14 -11.30 -22.07
C PRO A 110 8.66 -9.83 -22.20
N CYS A 111 8.13 -9.21 -21.15
CA CYS A 111 7.36 -7.95 -21.20
C CYS A 111 8.16 -6.67 -20.93
N ALA A 112 9.46 -6.78 -20.64
CA ALA A 112 10.36 -5.65 -20.41
C ALA A 112 10.47 -4.66 -21.60
N PHE A 113 10.06 -5.06 -22.81
CA PHE A 113 10.01 -4.18 -23.98
C PHE A 113 9.09 -2.96 -23.78
N VAL A 114 8.11 -3.07 -22.87
CA VAL A 114 7.17 -1.97 -22.58
C VAL A 114 7.93 -0.80 -21.99
N MET A 115 8.68 -1.02 -20.91
CA MET A 115 9.45 0.07 -20.30
C MET A 115 10.65 0.48 -21.15
N GLU A 116 11.28 -0.45 -21.88
CA GLU A 116 12.31 -0.07 -22.87
C GLU A 116 11.78 0.97 -23.86
N ARG A 117 10.55 0.79 -24.35
CA ARG A 117 9.92 1.77 -25.23
C ARG A 117 9.52 3.04 -24.50
N LEU A 118 8.73 2.93 -23.43
CA LEU A 118 8.15 4.08 -22.74
C LEU A 118 9.22 5.00 -22.13
N GLU A 119 10.30 4.44 -21.60
CA GLU A 119 11.37 5.22 -20.95
C GLU A 119 12.46 5.63 -21.94
N LYS A 120 12.91 4.73 -22.83
CA LYS A 120 14.12 4.96 -23.62
C LYS A 120 13.85 5.36 -25.06
N ARG A 121 12.94 4.68 -25.76
CA ARG A 121 12.71 4.92 -27.20
C ARG A 121 11.79 6.12 -27.45
N ASP A 122 10.60 6.08 -26.85
CA ASP A 122 9.56 7.08 -27.06
C ASP A 122 9.65 8.20 -26.00
N GLY A 123 10.35 7.95 -24.89
CA GLY A 123 10.63 8.94 -23.85
C GLY A 123 9.39 9.53 -23.18
N VAL A 124 8.27 8.80 -23.18
CA VAL A 124 6.98 9.26 -22.63
C VAL A 124 6.89 9.07 -21.11
N PHE A 125 7.68 8.16 -20.52
CA PHE A 125 7.79 8.02 -19.07
C PHE A 125 8.37 9.31 -18.46
N GLY A 126 7.91 9.69 -17.28
CA GLY A 126 8.20 11.01 -16.70
C GLY A 126 7.53 12.24 -17.37
N THR A 127 6.82 12.10 -18.48
CA THR A 127 6.18 13.23 -19.17
C THR A 127 4.67 13.36 -18.91
N PRO A 128 4.06 14.55 -19.12
CA PRO A 128 2.61 14.73 -19.03
C PRO A 128 1.79 13.89 -20.03
N ALA A 129 2.42 13.44 -21.13
CA ALA A 129 1.75 12.64 -22.15
C ALA A 129 1.24 11.31 -21.59
N LEU A 130 2.03 10.64 -20.75
CA LEU A 130 1.62 9.39 -20.10
C LEU A 130 0.43 9.61 -19.15
N ALA A 131 0.44 10.68 -18.37
CA ALA A 131 -0.68 11.03 -17.48
C ALA A 131 -1.95 11.42 -18.25
N ALA A 132 -1.82 12.02 -19.44
CA ALA A 132 -2.95 12.28 -20.33
C ALA A 132 -3.53 10.99 -20.91
N ALA A 133 -2.67 10.09 -21.41
CA ALA A 133 -3.09 8.78 -21.93
C ALA A 133 -3.79 7.94 -20.84
N TRP A 134 -3.25 7.93 -19.62
CA TRP A 134 -3.84 7.24 -18.48
C TRP A 134 -5.25 7.75 -18.14
N ARG A 135 -5.43 9.07 -18.02
CA ARG A 135 -6.75 9.68 -17.77
C ARG A 135 -7.74 9.37 -18.90
N ALA A 136 -7.31 9.49 -20.15
CA ALA A 136 -8.16 9.17 -21.29
C ALA A 136 -8.59 7.70 -21.29
N ALA A 137 -7.69 6.77 -20.97
CA ALA A 137 -8.00 5.35 -20.89
C ALA A 137 -9.00 5.02 -19.77
N ILE A 138 -8.86 5.63 -18.58
CA ILE A 138 -9.83 5.45 -17.49
C ILE A 138 -11.21 5.93 -17.90
N LEU A 139 -11.30 7.12 -18.53
CA LEU A 139 -12.58 7.69 -18.96
C LEU A 139 -13.23 6.88 -20.09
N ALA A 140 -12.43 6.32 -21.00
CA ALA A 140 -12.93 5.47 -22.08
C ALA A 140 -13.35 4.07 -21.60
N HIS A 141 -12.67 3.53 -20.58
CA HIS A 141 -12.83 2.14 -20.12
C HIS A 141 -12.96 2.00 -18.59
N PRO A 142 -13.94 2.65 -17.95
CA PRO A 142 -14.04 2.68 -16.49
C PRO A 142 -14.26 1.29 -15.87
N LEU A 143 -15.01 0.41 -16.54
CA LEU A 143 -15.23 -0.96 -16.06
C LEU A 143 -13.96 -1.83 -16.15
N ALA A 144 -13.14 -1.66 -17.18
CA ALA A 144 -11.87 -2.37 -17.30
C ALA A 144 -10.89 -1.91 -16.20
N TRP A 145 -10.87 -0.61 -15.91
CA TRP A 145 -10.10 -0.06 -14.80
C TRP A 145 -10.57 -0.59 -13.44
N LEU A 146 -11.88 -0.62 -13.16
CA LEU A 146 -12.42 -1.18 -11.92
C LEU A 146 -12.11 -2.67 -11.77
N ARG A 147 -12.20 -3.46 -12.86
CA ARG A 147 -11.81 -4.88 -12.87
C ARG A 147 -10.33 -5.06 -12.55
N HIS A 148 -9.48 -4.20 -13.10
CA HIS A 148 -8.06 -4.18 -12.76
C HIS A 148 -7.84 -3.88 -11.28
N ARG A 149 -8.46 -2.83 -10.73
CA ARG A 149 -8.34 -2.47 -9.31
C ARG A 149 -8.86 -3.56 -8.38
N LEU A 150 -9.95 -4.22 -8.74
CA LEU A 150 -10.46 -5.37 -7.99
C LEU A 150 -9.51 -6.56 -8.04
N ALA A 151 -8.95 -6.88 -9.22
CA ALA A 151 -7.97 -7.96 -9.36
C ALA A 151 -6.72 -7.70 -8.51
N PHE A 152 -6.20 -6.47 -8.55
CA PHE A 152 -5.10 -6.04 -7.68
C PHE A 152 -5.48 -6.13 -6.19
N ALA A 153 -6.65 -5.62 -5.80
CA ALA A 153 -7.08 -5.63 -4.40
C ALA A 153 -7.23 -7.05 -3.86
N THR A 154 -7.78 -7.98 -4.66
CA THR A 154 -7.85 -9.41 -4.32
C THR A 154 -6.46 -10.00 -4.17
N GLN A 155 -5.57 -9.75 -5.14
CA GLN A 155 -4.18 -10.20 -5.07
C GLN A 155 -3.50 -9.70 -3.79
N PHE A 156 -3.63 -8.41 -3.47
CA PHE A 156 -3.01 -7.79 -2.31
C PHE A 156 -3.56 -8.32 -0.98
N LEU A 157 -4.88 -8.48 -0.86
CA LEU A 157 -5.52 -8.81 0.41
C LEU A 157 -5.56 -10.32 0.68
N VAL A 158 -5.71 -11.14 -0.34
CA VAL A 158 -6.10 -12.56 -0.21
C VAL A 158 -5.02 -13.52 -0.69
N GLU A 159 -4.38 -13.21 -1.82
CA GLU A 159 -3.47 -14.16 -2.48
C GLU A 159 -2.11 -14.29 -1.77
N PRO A 160 -1.36 -15.36 -2.03
CA PRO A 160 0.02 -15.48 -1.60
C PRO A 160 0.87 -14.38 -2.21
N ASN A 161 1.42 -13.53 -1.35
CA ASN A 161 2.30 -12.45 -1.76
C ASN A 161 3.70 -12.66 -1.20
N PHE A 162 4.63 -11.96 -1.82
CA PHE A 162 5.97 -11.88 -1.30
C PHE A 162 6.00 -11.12 0.02
N THR A 163 6.76 -11.66 0.96
CA THR A 163 6.78 -11.27 2.37
C THR A 163 8.12 -10.61 2.72
N ILE A 164 9.21 -11.23 2.30
CA ILE A 164 10.59 -10.80 2.57
C ILE A 164 11.49 -11.13 1.39
N TRP A 165 12.40 -10.21 1.06
CA TRP A 165 13.48 -10.46 0.11
C TRP A 165 14.57 -11.29 0.79
N VAL A 166 14.67 -12.56 0.37
CA VAL A 166 15.61 -13.55 0.93
C VAL A 166 16.83 -13.78 0.05
N LEU A 167 16.77 -13.34 -1.21
CA LEU A 167 17.83 -13.52 -2.20
C LEU A 167 18.82 -12.37 -2.14
N ASP A 168 20.08 -12.69 -2.48
CA ASP A 168 21.13 -11.70 -2.66
C ASP A 168 20.82 -10.78 -3.86
N LEU A 169 21.20 -9.51 -3.75
CA LEU A 169 20.91 -8.50 -4.78
C LEU A 169 21.81 -8.64 -6.01
N ASP A 170 23.07 -9.06 -5.80
CA ASP A 170 24.10 -9.22 -6.83
C ASP A 170 24.04 -10.64 -7.44
N ASP A 171 23.78 -11.67 -6.63
CA ASP A 171 23.59 -13.06 -7.06
C ASP A 171 22.27 -13.65 -6.58
N LYS A 172 21.21 -13.44 -7.38
CA LYS A 172 19.85 -13.94 -7.11
C LYS A 172 19.75 -15.48 -7.02
N SER A 173 20.80 -16.25 -7.31
CA SER A 173 20.83 -17.69 -7.10
C SER A 173 21.12 -18.08 -5.64
N ARG A 174 21.54 -17.13 -4.80
CA ARG A 174 21.92 -17.35 -3.41
C ARG A 174 20.99 -16.61 -2.45
N LEU A 175 20.96 -17.11 -1.21
CA LEU A 175 20.38 -16.37 -0.09
C LEU A 175 21.25 -15.15 0.22
N ALA A 176 20.64 -14.09 0.73
CA ALA A 176 21.34 -12.86 1.11
C ALA A 176 22.35 -13.08 2.25
N LEU A 177 22.08 -14.03 3.16
CA LEU A 177 22.93 -14.35 4.31
C LEU A 177 23.00 -15.89 4.49
N PRO A 178 23.69 -16.62 3.60
CA PRO A 178 23.63 -18.08 3.55
C PRO A 178 24.30 -18.75 4.76
N ASP A 179 25.31 -18.10 5.35
CA ASP A 179 26.12 -18.67 6.44
C ASP A 179 25.68 -18.19 7.85
N ASP A 180 24.61 -17.39 7.95
CA ASP A 180 24.12 -16.87 9.23
C ASP A 180 23.05 -17.82 9.82
N PRO A 181 23.32 -18.47 10.97
CA PRO A 181 22.38 -19.41 11.57
C PRO A 181 21.11 -18.74 12.11
N ALA A 182 21.19 -17.46 12.53
CA ALA A 182 20.02 -16.71 12.97
C ALA A 182 19.13 -16.34 11.77
N PHE A 183 19.73 -15.98 10.64
CA PHE A 183 19.00 -15.79 9.38
C PHE A 183 18.33 -17.09 8.92
N GLY A 184 19.05 -18.22 8.97
CA GLY A 184 18.51 -19.54 8.65
C GLY A 184 17.32 -19.92 9.55
N ALA A 185 17.41 -19.68 10.86
CA ALA A 185 16.31 -19.94 11.79
C ALA A 185 15.10 -19.03 11.53
N MET A 186 15.33 -17.74 11.28
CA MET A 186 14.27 -16.79 10.89
C MET A 186 13.59 -17.24 9.59
N LEU A 187 14.36 -17.69 8.59
CA LEU A 187 13.83 -18.16 7.31
C LEU A 187 12.98 -19.42 7.48
N ALA A 188 13.40 -20.36 8.33
CA ALA A 188 12.61 -21.55 8.63
C ALA A 188 11.25 -21.21 9.27
N VAL A 189 11.24 -20.28 10.23
CA VAL A 189 9.98 -19.79 10.82
C VAL A 189 9.13 -19.08 9.77
N HIS A 190 9.76 -18.23 8.97
CA HIS A 190 9.09 -17.53 7.87
C HIS A 190 8.44 -18.50 6.89
N ASP A 191 9.12 -19.54 6.45
CA ASP A 191 8.61 -20.48 5.43
C ASP A 191 7.43 -21.32 5.96
N VAL A 192 7.44 -21.65 7.26
CA VAL A 192 6.32 -22.30 7.93
C VAL A 192 5.11 -21.37 8.02
N LEU A 193 5.33 -20.09 8.33
CA LEU A 193 4.26 -19.13 8.53
C LEU A 193 3.72 -18.52 7.23
N LYS A 194 4.54 -18.36 6.19
CA LYS A 194 4.19 -17.75 4.88
C LYS A 194 2.90 -18.29 4.24
N PRO A 195 2.62 -19.61 4.23
CA PRO A 195 1.36 -20.11 3.67
C PRO A 195 0.14 -19.82 4.55
N THR A 196 0.33 -19.40 5.81
CA THR A 196 -0.77 -19.16 6.76
C THR A 196 -1.46 -17.82 6.53
N PRO A 197 -2.69 -17.64 7.07
CA PRO A 197 -3.39 -16.36 7.03
C PRO A 197 -2.64 -15.19 7.69
N LEU A 198 -1.62 -15.46 8.54
CA LEU A 198 -0.82 -14.40 9.19
C LEU A 198 -0.04 -13.56 8.17
N PHE A 199 0.30 -14.11 7.01
CA PHE A 199 0.94 -13.37 5.91
C PHE A 199 -0.05 -12.97 4.82
N ARG A 200 -1.32 -12.76 5.17
CA ARG A 200 -2.35 -12.18 4.31
C ARG A 200 -2.75 -10.80 4.81
N ALA A 201 -2.62 -9.78 3.97
CA ALA A 201 -2.95 -8.41 4.34
C ALA A 201 -4.42 -8.26 4.76
N GLY A 202 -5.33 -9.01 4.13
CA GLY A 202 -6.75 -9.00 4.43
C GLY A 202 -7.08 -9.41 5.88
N VAL A 203 -6.32 -10.35 6.47
CA VAL A 203 -6.53 -10.77 7.86
C VAL A 203 -6.26 -9.62 8.82
N TRP A 204 -5.17 -8.89 8.61
CA TRP A 204 -4.82 -7.75 9.46
C TRP A 204 -5.72 -6.54 9.22
N LEU A 205 -6.22 -6.35 8.00
CA LEU A 205 -7.25 -5.36 7.71
C LEU A 205 -8.56 -5.68 8.48
N ILE A 206 -9.01 -6.93 8.44
CA ILE A 206 -10.19 -7.39 9.20
C ILE A 206 -9.95 -7.21 10.70
N ALA A 207 -8.77 -7.59 11.22
CA ALA A 207 -8.43 -7.38 12.63
C ALA A 207 -8.50 -5.89 13.01
N CYS A 208 -7.96 -4.99 12.18
CA CYS A 208 -8.07 -3.55 12.42
C CYS A 208 -9.52 -3.07 12.42
N LEU A 209 -10.35 -3.54 11.47
CA LEU A 209 -11.78 -3.20 11.39
C LEU A 209 -12.53 -3.65 12.65
N LEU A 210 -12.28 -4.87 13.12
CA LEU A 210 -12.89 -5.40 14.34
C LEU A 210 -12.47 -4.60 15.57
N VAL A 211 -11.17 -4.34 15.74
CA VAL A 211 -10.66 -3.56 16.88
C VAL A 211 -11.24 -2.15 16.87
N ALA A 212 -11.20 -1.44 15.73
CA ALA A 212 -11.78 -0.11 15.60
C ALA A 212 -13.29 -0.10 15.88
N GLY A 213 -14.02 -1.07 15.33
CA GLY A 213 -15.46 -1.23 15.53
C GLY A 213 -15.82 -1.42 17.01
N PHE A 214 -15.11 -2.31 17.70
CA PHE A 214 -15.33 -2.54 19.13
C PHE A 214 -14.83 -1.38 20.02
N ALA A 215 -13.78 -0.67 19.62
CA ALA A 215 -13.25 0.48 20.33
C ALA A 215 -14.18 1.70 20.28
N TRP A 216 -15.09 1.76 19.29
CA TRP A 216 -16.04 2.87 19.13
C TRP A 216 -16.86 3.17 20.39
N ARG A 217 -17.24 2.15 21.16
CA ARG A 217 -17.98 2.31 22.43
C ARG A 217 -17.13 2.95 23.54
N TYR A 218 -15.81 2.80 23.47
CA TYR A 218 -14.85 3.31 24.43
C TYR A 218 -14.14 4.59 23.95
N ARG A 219 -14.59 5.19 22.84
CA ARG A 219 -13.96 6.37 22.23
C ARG A 219 -13.81 7.57 23.17
N GLY A 220 -14.56 7.61 24.27
CA GLY A 220 -14.47 8.64 25.31
C GLY A 220 -13.31 8.48 26.29
N THR A 221 -12.54 7.39 26.23
CA THR A 221 -11.38 7.13 27.09
C THR A 221 -10.08 7.18 26.29
N PRO A 222 -8.91 7.43 26.92
CA PRO A 222 -7.63 7.46 26.22
C PRO A 222 -7.29 6.14 25.53
N CYS A 223 -7.54 5.01 26.21
CA CYS A 223 -7.28 3.68 25.68
C CYS A 223 -8.23 3.34 24.51
N GLY A 224 -9.52 3.69 24.62
CA GLY A 224 -10.47 3.47 23.52
C GLY A 224 -10.21 4.39 22.33
N ALA A 225 -9.77 5.63 22.55
CA ALA A 225 -9.33 6.53 21.49
C ALA A 225 -8.11 5.98 20.74
N PHE A 226 -7.10 5.47 21.47
CA PHE A 226 -5.95 4.79 20.86
C PHE A 226 -6.38 3.58 20.03
N ALA A 227 -7.20 2.70 20.61
CA ALA A 227 -7.70 1.48 19.97
C ALA A 227 -8.59 1.75 18.75
N LEU A 228 -9.14 2.95 18.63
CA LEU A 228 -9.90 3.37 17.46
C LEU A 228 -9.01 3.99 16.38
N VAL A 229 -8.14 4.93 16.78
CA VAL A 229 -7.35 5.74 15.84
C VAL A 229 -6.22 4.93 15.22
N VAL A 230 -5.47 4.15 16.00
CA VAL A 230 -4.29 3.44 15.49
C VAL A 230 -4.70 2.39 14.43
N PRO A 231 -5.62 1.45 14.72
CA PRO A 231 -6.23 0.61 13.69
C PRO A 231 -6.95 1.40 12.58
N GLY A 232 -7.64 2.49 12.91
CA GLY A 232 -8.28 3.38 11.94
C GLY A 232 -7.31 3.92 10.88
N SER A 233 -6.12 4.35 11.30
CA SER A 233 -5.07 4.80 10.40
C SER A 233 -4.57 3.67 9.49
N ALA A 234 -4.46 2.45 10.02
CA ALA A 234 -4.06 1.28 9.25
C ALA A 234 -5.12 0.88 8.22
N ILE A 235 -6.41 0.98 8.56
CA ILE A 235 -7.51 0.77 7.60
C ILE A 235 -7.40 1.75 6.44
N VAL A 236 -7.24 3.05 6.71
CA VAL A 236 -7.09 4.08 5.66
C VAL A 236 -5.84 3.81 4.82
N TYR A 237 -4.73 3.48 5.47
CA TYR A 237 -3.47 3.15 4.80
C TYR A 237 -3.62 1.96 3.85
N VAL A 238 -4.12 0.81 4.33
CA VAL A 238 -4.29 -0.41 3.53
C VAL A 238 -5.34 -0.22 2.44
N ALA A 239 -6.49 0.38 2.76
CA ALA A 239 -7.56 0.63 1.79
C ALA A 239 -7.10 1.50 0.61
N SER A 240 -6.19 2.44 0.85
CA SER A 240 -5.66 3.26 -0.24
C SER A 240 -4.91 2.46 -1.31
N PHE A 241 -4.34 1.29 -0.99
CA PHE A 241 -3.69 0.44 -2.00
C PHE A 241 -4.68 -0.05 -3.06
N ALA A 242 -5.96 -0.23 -2.74
CA ALA A 242 -6.96 -0.61 -3.74
C ALA A 242 -7.08 0.42 -4.88
N LEU A 243 -6.72 1.69 -4.64
CA LEU A 243 -6.83 2.77 -5.61
C LEU A 243 -5.47 3.23 -6.16
N ILE A 244 -4.41 3.21 -5.36
CA ILE A 244 -3.09 3.76 -5.73
C ILE A 244 -1.95 2.76 -5.56
N GLY A 245 -2.25 1.49 -5.28
CA GLY A 245 -1.26 0.42 -5.20
C GLY A 245 -0.75 -0.02 -6.57
N VAL A 246 0.52 -0.42 -6.61
CA VAL A 246 1.22 -0.93 -7.80
C VAL A 246 1.97 -2.24 -7.56
N ALA A 247 1.98 -2.72 -6.32
CA ALA A 247 2.61 -3.96 -5.92
C ALA A 247 1.91 -4.54 -4.69
N ALA A 248 1.79 -5.86 -4.64
CA ALA A 248 0.98 -6.58 -3.66
C ALA A 248 1.78 -7.24 -2.52
N ASP A 249 3.09 -6.98 -2.40
CA ASP A 249 3.92 -7.49 -1.29
C ASP A 249 3.29 -7.24 0.09
N PHE A 250 3.43 -8.20 1.01
CA PHE A 250 2.93 -8.07 2.38
C PHE A 250 3.52 -6.88 3.14
N ARG A 251 4.77 -6.48 2.82
CA ARG A 251 5.41 -5.27 3.39
C ARG A 251 4.63 -3.97 3.13
N TYR A 252 3.72 -3.97 2.16
CA TYR A 252 2.83 -2.82 1.93
C TYR A 252 1.69 -2.75 2.94
N ALA A 253 1.32 -3.87 3.58
CA ALA A 253 0.30 -3.93 4.62
C ALA A 253 0.87 -3.99 6.04
N TRP A 254 2.20 -4.00 6.20
CA TRP A 254 2.87 -4.22 7.50
C TRP A 254 2.33 -3.36 8.63
N TRP A 255 1.98 -2.09 8.38
CA TRP A 255 1.42 -1.19 9.40
C TRP A 255 0.16 -1.74 10.08
N ALA A 256 -0.66 -2.53 9.39
CA ALA A 256 -1.87 -3.12 9.97
C ALA A 256 -1.56 -4.15 11.06
N VAL A 257 -0.38 -4.78 11.04
CA VAL A 257 0.02 -5.79 12.02
C VAL A 257 0.20 -5.18 13.42
N PRO A 258 1.16 -4.26 13.67
CA PRO A 258 1.31 -3.65 14.98
C PRO A 258 0.10 -2.78 15.35
N ALA A 259 -0.58 -2.17 14.38
CA ALA A 259 -1.78 -1.38 14.67
C ALA A 259 -2.90 -2.23 15.26
N ALA A 260 -3.19 -3.41 14.67
CA ALA A 260 -4.16 -4.35 15.21
C ALA A 260 -3.76 -4.87 16.59
N LEU A 261 -2.49 -5.29 16.77
CA LEU A 261 -2.02 -5.87 18.03
C LEU A 261 -2.04 -4.86 19.18
N THR A 262 -1.47 -3.68 18.97
CA THR A 262 -1.43 -2.63 20.00
C THR A 262 -2.82 -2.04 20.25
N GLY A 263 -3.64 -1.89 19.20
CA GLY A 263 -5.03 -1.47 19.32
C GLY A 263 -5.86 -2.47 20.11
N ALA A 264 -5.69 -3.77 19.88
CA ALA A 264 -6.36 -4.83 20.63
C ALA A 264 -5.97 -4.80 22.12
N ALA A 265 -4.68 -4.64 22.42
CA ALA A 265 -4.21 -4.50 23.81
C ALA A 265 -4.85 -3.28 24.51
N ALA A 266 -4.91 -2.13 23.82
CA ALA A 266 -5.56 -0.93 24.34
C ALA A 266 -7.08 -1.09 24.50
N LEU A 267 -7.74 -1.80 23.58
CA LEU A 267 -9.15 -2.13 23.66
C LEU A 267 -9.45 -2.98 24.90
N LEU A 268 -8.62 -4.01 25.14
CA LEU A 268 -8.73 -4.85 26.34
C LEU A 268 -8.58 -4.01 27.60
N ALA A 269 -7.59 -3.10 27.66
CA ALA A 269 -7.42 -2.19 28.78
C ALA A 269 -8.63 -1.25 28.99
N ALA A 270 -9.20 -0.70 27.92
CA ALA A 270 -10.37 0.17 27.97
C ALA A 270 -11.64 -0.55 28.43
N SER A 271 -11.72 -1.87 28.19
CA SER A 271 -12.88 -2.70 28.52
C SER A 271 -12.90 -3.23 29.95
N ARG A 272 -11.79 -3.10 30.69
CA ARG A 272 -11.76 -3.51 32.08
C ARG A 272 -12.66 -2.58 32.90
N PRO A 273 -13.58 -3.11 33.72
CA PRO A 273 -14.27 -2.31 34.72
C PRO A 273 -13.21 -1.59 35.53
N SER A 274 -13.36 -0.28 35.72
CA SER A 274 -12.60 0.42 36.75
C SER A 274 -12.80 -0.39 38.03
N LEU A 275 -11.75 -1.06 38.51
CA LEU A 275 -11.74 -1.59 39.86
C LEU A 275 -11.90 -0.36 40.73
N ALA A 276 -13.15 -0.08 41.11
CA ALA A 276 -13.47 0.97 42.04
C ALA A 276 -12.59 0.67 43.25
N VAL A 277 -11.70 1.62 43.53
CA VAL A 277 -10.94 1.71 44.76
C VAL A 277 -12.01 1.79 45.85
N SER A 278 -12.39 0.62 46.37
CA SER A 278 -12.96 0.49 47.68
C SER A 278 -11.79 0.65 48.64
N SER A 279 -11.43 1.90 48.92
CA SER A 279 -10.80 2.23 50.19
C SER A 279 -11.80 3.08 50.93
N ALA A 280 -12.60 2.38 51.74
CA ALA A 280 -13.20 2.96 52.92
C ALA A 280 -12.13 3.70 53.74
N GLY A 281 -12.50 4.90 54.18
CA GLY A 281 -11.78 5.77 55.10
C GLY A 281 -12.73 6.90 55.47
#